data_AF-A0A3Q3ED20-F1
#
_entry.id   AF-A0A3Q3ED20-F1
#
_cell.length_a   1.000
_cell.length_b   1.000
_cell.length_c   1.000
_cell.angle_alpha   90.00
_cell.angle_beta   90.00
_cell.angle_gamma   90.00
#
_symmetry.space_group_name_H-M   'P 1'
#
loop_
_entity.id
_entity.type
_entity.pdbx_description
1 polymer ?
#
loop_
_entity_poly.entity_id
_entity_poly.type
_entity_poly.pdbx_seq_one_letter_code
_entity_poly.pdbx_strand_id
1 'polypeptide(L)'
;MRPLLYSETAARDRGVGWQRTGSNIRYYRNCNQDTNSDPITLYSLTWTLQFPYDSDTCYLAHCYPYTYSRLHRYLRCISSNPAVASYCKLRVLCNSLAGNPVYVVTITSPGVGRVEGRSRKAVVVTARVHPGETNASWMMEGFLDFLLGNSEDAQLLRDTFVFKVVPMLNPDGVVVGNYRCSLAGRDLNRQYKTVLRDSFPSVWHTRNMVESKNRDKQERQR
;
A
#
# COMPACT_ATOMS: atom_id res chain seq x y z
N MET A 1 -4.51 12.67 17.77
CA MET A 1 -3.96 11.38 17.27
C MET A 1 -3.26 10.69 18.44
N ARG A 2 -3.57 9.42 18.71
CA ARG A 2 -2.96 8.66 19.80
C ARG A 2 -1.86 7.74 19.24
N PRO A 3 -0.60 7.83 19.70
CA PRO A 3 0.48 7.00 19.15
C PRO A 3 0.26 5.52 19.45
N LEU A 4 1.00 4.68 18.74
CA LEU A 4 1.09 3.25 19.00
C LEU A 4 2.40 2.92 19.70
N LEU A 5 2.35 1.91 20.56
CA LEU A 5 3.51 1.27 21.17
C LEU A 5 3.50 -0.21 20.86
N TYR A 6 4.68 -0.75 20.58
CA TYR A 6 4.97 -2.17 20.60
C TYR A 6 6.09 -2.41 21.60
N SER A 7 5.86 -3.31 22.55
CA SER A 7 6.82 -3.74 23.57
C SER A 7 7.20 -5.18 23.26
N GLU A 8 8.50 -5.46 23.11
CA GLU A 8 8.96 -6.83 22.84
C GLU A 8 8.64 -7.77 24.00
N THR A 9 8.76 -7.27 25.23
CA THR A 9 8.39 -8.02 26.45
C THR A 9 6.89 -8.32 26.50
N ALA A 10 6.01 -7.33 26.23
CA ALA A 10 4.58 -7.56 26.17
C ALA A 10 4.19 -8.58 25.07
N ALA A 11 4.85 -8.49 23.92
CA ALA A 11 4.59 -9.38 22.80
C ALA A 11 4.99 -10.83 23.12
N ARG A 12 6.16 -11.03 23.72
CA ARG A 12 6.66 -12.36 24.11
C ARG A 12 5.84 -12.98 25.25
N ASP A 13 5.58 -12.22 26.31
CA ASP A 13 5.06 -12.79 27.56
C ASP A 13 3.52 -12.82 27.58
N ARG A 14 2.86 -11.95 26.81
CA ARG A 14 1.39 -11.80 26.80
C ARG A 14 0.75 -11.88 25.41
N GLY A 15 1.54 -12.05 24.35
CA GLY A 15 1.02 -12.04 22.97
C GLY A 15 0.49 -10.68 22.51
N VAL A 16 0.86 -9.59 23.19
CA VAL A 16 0.33 -8.25 22.91
C VAL A 16 1.09 -7.60 21.76
N GLY A 17 0.37 -7.30 20.67
CA GLY A 17 0.92 -6.56 19.52
C GLY A 17 0.90 -5.03 19.70
N TRP A 18 0.88 -4.30 18.58
CA TRP A 18 0.76 -2.85 18.58
C TRP A 18 -0.52 -2.37 19.27
N GLN A 19 -0.41 -1.41 20.18
CA GLN A 19 -1.56 -0.86 20.91
C GLN A 19 -1.53 0.66 20.97
N ARG A 20 -2.71 1.28 20.92
CA ARG A 20 -2.87 2.73 21.10
C ARG A 20 -2.56 3.07 22.56
N THR A 21 -1.61 3.97 22.77
CA THR A 21 -1.14 4.33 24.10
C THR A 21 -0.86 5.82 24.21
N GLY A 22 -0.43 6.25 25.39
CA GLY A 22 -0.20 7.63 25.75
C GLY A 22 -1.45 8.34 26.24
N SER A 23 -1.21 9.41 26.99
CA SER A 23 -2.18 10.29 27.64
C SER A 23 -1.78 11.75 27.41
N ASN A 24 -2.55 12.70 27.94
CA ASN A 24 -2.27 14.14 27.84
C ASN A 24 -2.01 14.64 26.42
N ILE A 25 -2.76 14.12 25.45
CA ILE A 25 -2.55 14.42 24.03
C ILE A 25 -3.07 15.82 23.73
N ARG A 26 -2.20 16.74 23.30
CA ARG A 26 -2.59 18.10 22.93
C ARG A 26 -2.02 18.47 21.57
N TYR A 27 -2.85 19.06 20.73
CA TYR A 27 -2.43 19.71 19.49
C TYR A 27 -2.76 21.19 19.58
N TYR A 28 -1.75 22.05 19.50
CA TYR A 28 -1.92 23.48 19.70
C TYR A 28 -0.97 24.28 18.80
N ARG A 29 -1.35 25.53 18.55
CA ARG A 29 -0.55 26.49 17.81
C ARG A 29 0.56 27.04 18.71
N ASN A 30 1.78 27.07 18.20
CA ASN A 30 2.87 27.84 18.79
C ASN A 30 3.01 29.16 18.02
N CYS A 31 3.33 30.23 18.74
CA CYS A 31 3.71 31.50 18.14
C CYS A 31 5.18 31.75 18.50
N ASN A 32 6.09 31.75 17.51
CA ASN A 32 7.45 32.20 17.75
C ASN A 32 7.48 33.72 17.51
N GLN A 33 7.73 34.50 18.56
CA GLN A 33 7.98 35.93 18.45
C GLN A 33 9.48 36.15 18.28
N ASP A 34 10.04 35.76 17.13
CA ASP A 34 11.39 36.22 16.79
C ASP A 34 11.30 37.68 16.34
N THR A 35 12.02 38.55 17.06
CA THR A 35 11.85 40.01 17.08
C THR A 35 12.27 40.75 15.81
N ASN A 36 12.49 40.08 14.67
CA ASN A 36 12.90 40.73 13.41
C ASN A 36 12.33 40.09 12.13
N SER A 37 11.36 39.16 12.23
CA SER A 37 10.73 38.52 11.05
C SER A 37 9.23 38.32 11.26
N ASP A 38 8.48 38.23 10.16
CA ASP A 38 7.04 37.93 10.20
C ASP A 38 6.75 36.70 11.08
N PRO A 39 5.70 36.73 11.92
CA PRO A 39 5.42 35.66 12.87
C PRO A 39 5.12 34.35 12.15
N ILE A 40 6.03 33.38 12.28
CA ILE A 40 5.84 32.04 11.73
C ILE A 40 4.87 31.28 12.64
N THR A 41 3.75 30.85 12.06
CA THR A 41 2.78 29.99 12.76
C THR A 41 3.25 28.55 12.73
N LEU A 42 3.57 28.01 13.91
CA LEU A 42 3.95 26.62 14.11
C LEU A 42 2.85 25.87 14.86
N TYR A 43 2.91 24.54 14.84
CA TYR A 43 2.00 23.69 15.60
C TYR A 43 2.77 22.58 16.32
N SER A 44 2.36 22.27 17.54
CA SER A 44 2.92 21.20 18.36
C SER A 44 1.87 20.13 18.63
N LEU A 45 2.25 18.86 18.46
CA LEU A 45 1.56 17.71 19.01
C LEU A 45 2.37 17.17 20.19
N THR A 46 1.77 17.12 21.37
CA THR A 46 2.40 16.59 22.60
C THR A 46 1.57 15.44 23.14
N TRP A 47 2.23 14.52 23.84
CA TRP A 47 1.63 13.37 24.51
C TRP A 47 2.61 12.84 25.56
N THR A 48 2.09 12.17 26.59
CA THR A 48 2.88 11.52 27.65
C THR A 48 2.72 10.01 27.54
N LEU A 49 3.79 9.26 27.81
CA LEU A 49 3.75 7.80 27.86
C LEU A 49 4.65 7.27 28.96
N GLN A 50 4.21 6.16 29.55
CA GLN A 50 4.98 5.35 30.48
C GLN A 50 5.32 4.01 29.81
N PHE A 51 6.59 3.62 29.84
CA PHE A 51 7.01 2.32 29.34
C PHE A 51 6.57 1.22 30.33
N PRO A 52 6.08 0.07 29.83
CA PRO A 52 5.43 -0.93 30.67
C PRO A 52 6.39 -1.79 31.50
N TYR A 53 7.67 -1.89 31.09
CA TYR A 53 8.67 -2.76 31.72
C TYR A 53 10.04 -2.09 31.73
N ASP A 54 10.85 -2.43 32.74
CA ASP A 54 12.26 -2.07 32.80
C ASP A 54 13.08 -2.89 31.79
N SER A 55 14.11 -2.28 31.21
CA SER A 55 15.02 -2.92 30.24
C SER A 55 14.34 -3.53 29.01
N ASP A 56 13.20 -2.99 28.59
CA ASP A 56 12.46 -3.44 27.41
C ASP A 56 12.84 -2.67 26.14
N THR A 57 12.74 -3.34 24.99
CA THR A 57 12.82 -2.69 23.68
C THR A 57 11.42 -2.30 23.24
N CYS A 58 11.20 -0.99 23.11
CA CYS A 58 9.92 -0.42 22.74
C CYS A 58 10.00 0.34 21.40
N TYR A 59 8.98 0.18 20.57
CA TYR A 59 8.83 0.90 19.30
C TYR A 59 7.59 1.77 19.33
N LEU A 60 7.70 2.98 18.76
CA LEU A 60 6.60 3.92 18.62
C LEU A 60 6.23 4.09 17.15
N ALA A 61 4.93 4.21 16.88
CA ALA A 61 4.45 4.44 15.52
C ALA A 61 3.23 5.38 15.47
N HIS A 62 3.13 6.11 14.37
CA HIS A 62 2.00 7.00 14.06
C HIS A 62 0.70 6.20 13.77
N CYS A 63 0.81 5.18 12.91
CA CYS A 63 -0.25 4.26 12.50
C CYS A 63 0.25 2.83 12.55
N TYR A 64 -0.69 1.86 12.51
CA TYR A 64 -0.36 0.43 12.56
C TYR A 64 0.58 0.11 11.40
N PRO A 65 1.84 -0.26 11.67
CA PRO A 65 2.81 -0.41 10.60
C PRO A 65 2.42 -1.53 9.65
N TYR A 66 2.65 -1.30 8.36
CA TYR A 66 2.58 -2.33 7.35
C TYR A 66 3.85 -2.23 6.51
N THR A 67 4.76 -3.17 6.74
CA THR A 67 6.10 -3.19 6.15
C THR A 67 6.09 -3.79 4.74
N TYR A 68 7.11 -3.46 3.96
CA TYR A 68 7.31 -4.09 2.66
C TYR A 68 7.63 -5.60 2.79
N SER A 69 8.34 -6.01 3.84
CA SER A 69 8.59 -7.43 4.16
C SER A 69 7.31 -8.20 4.48
N ARG A 70 6.31 -7.57 5.11
CA ARG A 70 4.98 -8.15 5.31
C ARG A 70 4.29 -8.40 3.96
N LEU A 71 4.28 -7.40 3.08
CA LEU A 71 3.71 -7.55 1.73
C LEU A 71 4.35 -8.73 0.99
N HIS A 72 5.69 -8.80 1.00
CA HIS A 72 6.44 -9.88 0.37
C HIS A 72 6.04 -11.25 0.90
N ARG A 73 5.97 -11.40 2.23
CA ARG A 73 5.54 -12.66 2.86
C ARG A 73 4.12 -13.03 2.43
N TYR A 74 3.20 -12.07 2.46
CA TYR A 74 1.81 -12.26 2.06
C TYR A 74 1.69 -12.71 0.59
N LEU A 75 2.35 -11.99 -0.33
CA LEU A 75 2.35 -12.34 -1.76
C LEU A 75 3.02 -13.69 -2.03
N ARG A 76 4.07 -14.05 -1.27
CA ARG A 76 4.71 -15.36 -1.35
C ARG A 76 3.74 -16.48 -0.97
N CYS A 77 2.98 -16.30 0.11
CA CYS A 77 1.94 -17.25 0.52
C CYS A 77 0.88 -17.44 -0.59
N ILE A 78 0.41 -16.33 -1.20
CA ILE A 78 -0.52 -16.40 -2.35
C ILE A 78 0.10 -17.19 -3.50
N SER A 79 1.32 -16.85 -3.91
CA SER A 79 1.97 -17.48 -5.07
C SER A 79 2.29 -18.96 -4.87
N SER A 80 2.44 -19.39 -3.62
CA SER A 80 2.74 -20.78 -3.27
C SER A 80 1.48 -21.62 -3.04
N ASN A 81 0.29 -21.02 -3.05
CA ASN A 81 -0.97 -21.71 -2.81
C ASN A 81 -1.53 -22.29 -4.14
N PRO A 82 -1.55 -23.62 -4.32
CA PRO A 82 -2.05 -24.23 -5.55
C PRO A 82 -3.54 -23.96 -5.80
N ALA A 83 -4.33 -23.75 -4.74
CA ALA A 83 -5.77 -23.54 -4.85
C ALA A 83 -6.13 -22.25 -5.58
N VAL A 84 -5.23 -21.25 -5.57
CA VAL A 84 -5.46 -19.95 -6.25
C VAL A 84 -4.70 -19.83 -7.57
N ALA A 85 -3.77 -20.74 -7.86
CA ALA A 85 -2.83 -20.63 -8.98
C ALA A 85 -3.53 -20.59 -10.37
N SER A 86 -4.71 -21.20 -10.49
CA SER A 86 -5.48 -21.21 -11.73
C SER A 86 -6.08 -19.85 -12.09
N TYR A 87 -6.33 -18.98 -11.10
CA TYR A 87 -6.98 -17.68 -11.29
C TYR A 87 -6.20 -16.48 -10.73
N CYS A 88 -5.05 -16.68 -10.10
CA CYS A 88 -4.20 -15.63 -9.56
C CYS A 88 -2.79 -15.72 -10.13
N LYS A 89 -2.29 -14.61 -10.71
CA LYS A 89 -0.93 -14.51 -11.26
C LYS A 89 -0.21 -13.31 -10.68
N LEU A 90 0.88 -13.55 -9.96
CA LEU A 90 1.78 -12.53 -9.43
C LEU A 90 2.89 -12.24 -10.45
N ARG A 91 3.16 -10.97 -10.74
CA ARG A 91 4.29 -10.53 -11.57
C ARG A 91 4.93 -9.28 -11.00
N VAL A 92 6.19 -9.05 -11.34
CA VAL A 92 6.83 -7.74 -11.15
C VAL A 92 6.34 -6.82 -12.27
N LEU A 93 5.75 -5.68 -11.90
CA LEU A 93 5.32 -4.63 -12.83
C LEU A 93 6.52 -3.80 -13.30
N CYS A 94 7.35 -3.39 -12.34
CA CYS A 94 8.61 -2.68 -12.54
C CYS A 94 9.44 -2.76 -11.26
N ASN A 95 10.65 -2.19 -11.29
CA ASN A 95 11.40 -1.88 -10.07
C ASN A 95 11.19 -0.41 -9.71
N SER A 96 11.23 -0.09 -8.41
CA SER A 96 11.22 1.27 -7.89
C SER A 96 12.56 1.97 -8.12
N LEU A 97 12.70 3.22 -7.64
CA LEU A 97 13.93 4.00 -7.82
C LEU A 97 15.13 3.35 -7.09
N ALA A 98 14.90 2.77 -5.91
CA ALA A 98 15.91 2.00 -5.17
C ALA A 98 15.99 0.52 -5.59
N GLY A 99 15.33 0.12 -6.68
CA GLY A 99 15.39 -1.25 -7.18
C GLY A 99 14.46 -2.25 -6.48
N ASN A 100 13.58 -1.80 -5.58
CA ASN A 100 12.59 -2.69 -4.94
C ASN A 100 11.50 -3.10 -5.94
N PRO A 101 11.15 -4.40 -6.04
CA PRO A 101 10.08 -4.85 -6.92
C PRO A 101 8.71 -4.23 -6.60
N VAL A 102 8.06 -3.66 -7.60
CA VAL A 102 6.66 -3.23 -7.53
C VAL A 102 5.81 -4.33 -8.18
N TYR A 103 4.97 -4.99 -7.39
CA TYR A 103 4.20 -6.14 -7.87
C TYR A 103 2.85 -5.75 -8.47
N VAL A 104 2.41 -6.53 -9.46
CA VAL A 104 1.04 -6.58 -9.93
C VAL A 104 0.47 -7.99 -9.77
N VAL A 105 -0.69 -8.09 -9.13
CA VAL A 105 -1.48 -9.32 -8.99
C VAL A 105 -2.62 -9.27 -10.00
N THR A 106 -2.70 -10.29 -10.85
CA THR A 106 -3.80 -10.44 -11.82
C THR A 106 -4.74 -11.53 -11.34
N ILE A 107 -6.02 -11.20 -11.13
CA ILE A 107 -7.02 -12.15 -10.61
C ILE A 107 -8.19 -12.23 -11.59
N THR A 108 -8.46 -13.43 -12.12
CA THR A 108 -9.59 -13.75 -13.02
C THR A 108 -9.69 -15.26 -13.24
N SER A 109 -10.90 -15.81 -13.34
CA SER A 109 -11.07 -17.25 -13.56
C SER A 109 -10.58 -17.68 -14.95
N PRO A 110 -10.01 -18.89 -15.11
CA PRO A 110 -9.65 -19.41 -16.42
C PRO A 110 -10.91 -19.70 -17.25
N GLY A 111 -10.94 -19.31 -18.52
CA GLY A 111 -11.89 -19.85 -19.52
C GLY A 111 -13.35 -19.38 -19.49
N VAL A 112 -13.97 -19.06 -18.34
CA VAL A 112 -15.44 -18.84 -18.21
C VAL A 112 -15.96 -17.48 -18.72
N GLY A 113 -15.34 -16.89 -19.76
CA GLY A 113 -15.70 -15.54 -20.19
C GLY A 113 -15.19 -15.12 -21.56
N ARG A 114 -14.65 -16.08 -22.32
CA ARG A 114 -14.55 -15.94 -23.77
C ARG A 114 -15.90 -16.35 -24.38
N VAL A 115 -16.96 -15.64 -24.01
CA VAL A 115 -18.14 -15.60 -24.88
C VAL A 115 -17.64 -14.95 -26.16
N GLU A 116 -17.81 -15.64 -27.28
CA GLU A 116 -17.25 -15.25 -28.58
C GLU A 116 -17.40 -13.74 -28.81
N GLY A 117 -16.27 -13.04 -28.98
CA GLY A 117 -16.23 -11.63 -29.32
C GLY A 117 -16.16 -10.60 -28.17
N ARG A 118 -16.30 -10.96 -26.88
CA ARG A 118 -16.24 -9.96 -25.78
C ARG A 118 -15.10 -10.19 -24.77
N SER A 119 -14.17 -9.24 -24.70
CA SER A 119 -13.14 -9.21 -23.65
C SER A 119 -13.72 -8.78 -22.30
N ARG A 120 -13.42 -9.51 -21.22
CA ARG A 120 -13.77 -9.10 -19.84
C ARG A 120 -13.28 -7.69 -19.52
N LYS A 121 -14.09 -6.92 -18.79
CA LYS A 121 -13.70 -5.59 -18.29
C LYS A 121 -12.57 -5.73 -17.27
N ALA A 122 -11.65 -4.77 -17.27
CA ALA A 122 -10.57 -4.71 -16.30
C ALA A 122 -10.95 -3.80 -15.13
N VAL A 123 -10.67 -4.25 -13.91
CA VAL A 123 -10.75 -3.43 -12.70
C VAL A 123 -9.33 -3.24 -12.20
N VAL A 124 -8.89 -1.99 -12.05
CA VAL A 124 -7.52 -1.68 -11.60
C VAL A 124 -7.60 -1.07 -10.21
N VAL A 125 -6.90 -1.67 -9.25
CA VAL A 125 -6.87 -1.22 -7.86
C VAL A 125 -5.42 -1.04 -7.45
N THR A 126 -5.11 0.09 -6.83
CA THR A 126 -3.74 0.38 -6.36
C THR A 126 -3.77 0.89 -4.94
N ALA A 127 -2.70 0.69 -4.18
CA ALA A 127 -2.56 1.18 -2.82
C ALA A 127 -1.15 1.70 -2.52
N ARG A 128 -1.02 2.41 -1.38
CA ARG A 128 0.23 2.99 -0.86
C ARG A 128 1.01 3.80 -1.89
N VAL A 129 0.34 4.74 -2.55
CA VAL A 129 1.02 5.79 -3.32
C VAL A 129 1.77 6.72 -2.38
N HIS A 130 1.17 7.07 -1.25
CA HIS A 130 1.83 7.71 -0.13
C HIS A 130 2.29 6.64 0.88
N PRO A 131 3.56 6.65 1.32
CA PRO A 131 4.06 5.58 2.16
C PRO A 131 3.50 5.59 3.58
N GLY A 132 3.18 6.74 4.17
CA GLY A 132 2.68 6.85 5.54
C GLY A 132 1.24 6.36 5.75
N GLU A 133 0.47 6.17 4.67
CA GLU A 133 -0.95 5.79 4.69
C GLU A 133 -1.11 4.26 4.82
N THR A 134 -0.62 3.69 5.93
CA THR A 134 -0.53 2.23 6.11
C THR A 134 -1.88 1.51 6.10
N ASN A 135 -2.97 2.19 6.45
CA ASN A 135 -4.34 1.69 6.37
C ASN A 135 -4.69 1.16 4.97
N ALA A 136 -4.16 1.79 3.91
CA ALA A 136 -4.40 1.35 2.54
C ALA A 136 -3.84 -0.07 2.28
N SER A 137 -2.74 -0.46 2.93
CA SER A 137 -2.20 -1.83 2.79
C SER A 137 -3.03 -2.86 3.52
N TRP A 138 -3.52 -2.54 4.72
CA TRP A 138 -4.39 -3.45 5.47
C TRP A 138 -5.72 -3.68 4.74
N MET A 139 -6.31 -2.62 4.19
CA MET A 139 -7.49 -2.74 3.33
C MET A 139 -7.20 -3.55 2.06
N MET A 140 -6.02 -3.37 1.46
CA MET A 140 -5.61 -4.10 0.27
C MET A 140 -5.40 -5.60 0.54
N GLU A 141 -4.85 -5.97 1.70
CA GLU A 141 -4.70 -7.37 2.13
C GLU A 141 -6.09 -8.02 2.25
N GLY A 142 -7.03 -7.39 2.95
CA GLY A 142 -8.41 -7.89 3.04
C GLY A 142 -9.15 -7.95 1.70
N PHE A 143 -8.92 -6.98 0.81
CA PHE A 143 -9.47 -6.99 -0.56
C PHE A 143 -8.97 -8.20 -1.36
N LEU A 144 -7.68 -8.51 -1.26
CA LEU A 144 -7.09 -9.68 -1.90
C LEU A 144 -7.59 -10.98 -1.28
N ASP A 145 -7.68 -11.06 0.06
CA ASP A 145 -8.22 -12.23 0.76
C ASP A 145 -9.64 -12.55 0.32
N PHE A 146 -10.50 -11.54 0.20
CA PHE A 146 -11.86 -11.71 -0.32
C PHE A 146 -11.85 -12.22 -1.77
N LEU A 147 -11.13 -11.55 -2.67
CA LEU A 147 -11.07 -11.95 -4.08
C LEU A 147 -10.42 -13.31 -4.33
N LEU A 148 -9.58 -13.79 -3.42
CA LEU A 148 -8.94 -15.10 -3.50
C LEU A 148 -9.69 -16.18 -2.70
N GLY A 149 -10.75 -15.79 -1.99
CA GLY A 149 -11.58 -16.70 -1.21
C GLY A 149 -12.55 -17.53 -2.06
N ASN A 150 -13.27 -18.43 -1.38
CA ASN A 150 -14.17 -19.40 -1.97
C ASN A 150 -15.65 -18.94 -2.03
N SER A 151 -15.97 -17.71 -1.60
CA SER A 151 -17.35 -17.24 -1.63
C SER A 151 -17.90 -17.17 -3.07
N GLU A 152 -19.21 -17.35 -3.21
CA GLU A 152 -19.89 -17.26 -4.51
C GLU A 152 -19.71 -15.87 -5.15
N ASP A 153 -19.78 -14.80 -4.35
CA ASP A 153 -19.53 -13.44 -4.80
C ASP A 153 -18.10 -13.27 -5.36
N ALA A 154 -17.09 -13.82 -4.68
CA ALA A 154 -15.72 -13.75 -5.16
C ALA A 154 -15.54 -14.51 -6.47
N GLN A 155 -16.17 -15.69 -6.61
CA GLN A 155 -16.18 -16.46 -7.85
C GLN A 155 -16.84 -15.66 -8.99
N LEU A 156 -18.05 -15.13 -8.77
CA LEU A 156 -18.77 -14.31 -9.74
C LEU A 156 -17.95 -13.10 -10.20
N LEU A 157 -17.28 -12.40 -9.28
CA LEU A 157 -16.39 -11.29 -9.62
C LEU A 157 -15.21 -11.73 -10.49
N ARG A 158 -14.57 -12.86 -10.17
CA ARG A 158 -13.45 -13.42 -10.95
C ARG A 158 -13.88 -13.89 -12.33
N ASP A 159 -15.12 -14.37 -12.48
CA ASP A 159 -15.71 -14.78 -13.75
C ASP A 159 -16.11 -13.58 -14.63
N THR A 160 -16.46 -12.46 -14.00
CA THR A 160 -16.93 -11.25 -14.69
C THR A 160 -15.78 -10.31 -15.09
N PHE A 161 -14.77 -10.15 -14.23
CA PHE A 161 -13.73 -9.13 -14.37
C PHE A 161 -12.31 -9.70 -14.42
N VAL A 162 -11.40 -8.89 -14.98
CA VAL A 162 -9.95 -9.07 -14.82
C VAL A 162 -9.43 -8.02 -13.85
N PHE A 163 -9.14 -8.42 -12.62
CA PHE A 163 -8.54 -7.53 -11.63
C PHE A 163 -7.03 -7.40 -11.90
N LYS A 164 -6.54 -6.16 -11.87
CA LYS A 164 -5.11 -5.82 -11.88
C LYS A 164 -4.84 -5.00 -10.62
N VAL A 165 -4.17 -5.62 -9.66
CA VAL A 165 -3.99 -5.05 -8.33
C VAL A 165 -2.51 -4.73 -8.12
N VAL A 166 -2.19 -3.48 -7.77
CA VAL A 166 -0.83 -3.06 -7.37
C VAL A 166 -0.84 -2.75 -5.88
N PRO A 167 -0.42 -3.70 -5.01
CA PRO A 167 -0.65 -3.57 -3.58
C PRO A 167 0.15 -2.45 -2.89
N MET A 168 1.26 -2.04 -3.50
CA MET A 168 2.12 -0.98 -2.97
C MET A 168 2.86 -0.27 -4.10
N LEU A 169 2.47 0.98 -4.37
CA LEU A 169 3.09 1.82 -5.40
C LEU A 169 4.42 2.45 -4.99
N ASN A 170 4.65 2.64 -3.68
CA ASN A 170 5.82 3.36 -3.17
C ASN A 170 6.61 2.55 -2.14
N PRO A 171 7.16 1.36 -2.50
CA PRO A 171 7.88 0.52 -1.56
C PRO A 171 9.10 1.23 -0.95
N ASP A 172 9.81 2.04 -1.73
CA ASP A 172 10.99 2.75 -1.24
C ASP A 172 10.66 3.72 -0.10
N GLY A 173 9.64 4.55 -0.29
CA GLY A 173 9.18 5.48 0.74
C GLY A 173 8.69 4.74 1.99
N VAL A 174 8.18 3.51 1.84
CA VAL A 174 7.77 2.68 2.98
C VAL A 174 8.98 2.20 3.76
N VAL A 175 10.02 1.74 3.06
CA VAL A 175 11.26 1.23 3.68
C VAL A 175 11.98 2.33 4.45
N VAL A 176 12.05 3.55 3.91
CA VAL A 176 12.76 4.68 4.58
C VAL A 176 11.90 5.48 5.57
N GLY A 177 10.61 5.14 5.72
CA GLY A 177 9.73 5.82 6.68
C GLY A 177 9.23 7.20 6.23
N ASN A 178 9.18 7.49 4.93
CA ASN A 178 8.55 8.71 4.42
C ASN A 178 7.04 8.72 4.71
N TYR A 179 6.45 9.91 4.87
CA TYR A 179 5.00 10.03 4.94
C TYR A 179 4.34 10.12 3.56
N ARG A 180 4.83 10.99 2.68
CA ARG A 180 4.13 11.35 1.43
C ARG A 180 4.91 11.04 0.16
N CYS A 181 6.19 11.41 0.11
CA CYS A 181 6.96 11.39 -1.13
C CYS A 181 7.67 10.06 -1.38
N SER A 182 7.99 9.82 -2.66
CA SER A 182 9.01 8.84 -3.08
C SER A 182 10.43 9.32 -2.74
N LEU A 183 11.44 8.50 -3.02
CA LEU A 183 12.85 8.90 -2.89
C LEU A 183 13.28 10.05 -3.81
N ALA A 184 12.53 10.32 -4.88
CA ALA A 184 12.74 11.51 -5.69
C ALA A 184 12.27 12.82 -5.01
N GLY A 185 11.81 12.75 -3.75
CA GLY A 185 11.28 13.91 -3.00
C GLY A 185 9.94 14.43 -3.54
N ARG A 186 9.28 13.70 -4.44
CA ARG A 186 8.01 14.11 -5.07
C ARG A 186 6.85 13.19 -4.68
N ASP A 187 5.67 13.79 -4.60
CA ASP A 187 4.38 13.11 -4.42
C ASP A 187 4.03 12.33 -5.69
N LEU A 188 4.06 10.99 -5.63
CA LEU A 188 3.75 10.11 -6.76
C LEU A 188 2.33 10.29 -7.28
N ASN A 189 1.37 10.68 -6.43
CA ASN A 189 -0.01 10.94 -6.80
C ASN A 189 -0.18 12.27 -7.57
N ARG A 190 0.93 12.95 -7.90
CA ARG A 190 0.99 14.09 -8.84
C ARG A 190 1.77 13.77 -10.10
N GLN A 191 2.28 12.55 -10.25
CA GLN A 191 3.20 12.17 -11.34
C GLN A 191 2.59 11.21 -12.38
N TYR A 192 1.28 10.93 -12.35
CA TYR A 192 0.67 10.04 -13.35
C TYR A 192 0.83 10.53 -14.81
N LYS A 193 0.94 11.84 -15.05
CA LYS A 193 1.16 12.41 -16.39
C LYS A 193 2.63 12.48 -16.80
N THR A 194 3.55 12.00 -15.95
CA THR A 194 4.99 12.14 -16.21
C THR A 194 5.45 11.37 -17.45
N VAL A 195 6.45 11.92 -18.13
CA VAL A 195 7.22 11.23 -19.18
C VAL A 195 8.49 10.59 -18.61
N LEU A 196 8.85 10.92 -17.37
CA LEU A 196 10.08 10.49 -16.71
C LEU A 196 9.89 9.10 -16.09
N ARG A 197 9.96 8.05 -16.93
CA ARG A 197 9.85 6.65 -16.52
C ARG A 197 10.79 6.31 -15.37
N ASP A 198 12.07 6.66 -15.50
CA ASP A 198 13.10 6.21 -14.57
C ASP A 198 13.03 6.92 -13.20
N SER A 199 12.47 8.13 -13.16
CA SER A 199 12.24 8.86 -11.90
C SER A 199 10.96 8.43 -11.17
N PHE A 200 9.95 7.96 -11.92
CA PHE A 200 8.64 7.59 -11.37
C PHE A 200 8.13 6.25 -11.93
N PRO A 201 8.91 5.17 -11.81
CA PRO A 201 8.64 3.93 -12.53
C PRO A 201 7.29 3.31 -12.13
N SER A 202 6.95 3.29 -10.83
CA SER A 202 5.73 2.64 -10.35
C SER A 202 4.45 3.22 -10.95
N VAL A 203 4.30 4.55 -10.93
CA VAL A 203 3.12 5.23 -11.49
C VAL A 203 3.13 5.24 -13.02
N TRP A 204 4.31 5.35 -13.64
CA TRP A 204 4.44 5.30 -15.10
C TRP A 204 4.03 3.93 -15.66
N HIS A 205 4.59 2.84 -15.11
CA HIS A 205 4.24 1.49 -15.55
C HIS A 205 2.80 1.11 -15.21
N THR A 206 2.26 1.59 -14.07
CA THR A 206 0.84 1.43 -13.73
C THR A 206 -0.06 2.11 -14.76
N ARG A 207 0.23 3.36 -15.13
CA ARG A 207 -0.51 4.07 -16.18
C ARG A 207 -0.45 3.34 -17.50
N ASN A 208 0.73 2.92 -17.93
CA ASN A 208 0.88 2.21 -19.21
C ASN A 208 0.13 0.87 -19.24
N MET A 209 0.08 0.15 -18.12
CA MET A 209 -0.75 -1.05 -17.99
C MET A 209 -2.25 -0.74 -18.18
N VAL A 210 -2.72 0.42 -17.72
CA VAL A 210 -4.11 0.86 -17.91
C VAL A 210 -4.35 1.27 -19.38
N GLU A 211 -3.42 2.03 -19.97
CA GLU A 211 -3.54 2.51 -21.34
C GLU A 211 -3.42 1.40 -22.39
N SER A 212 -2.53 0.43 -22.21
CA SER A 212 -2.36 -0.68 -23.15
C SER A 212 -3.66 -1.49 -23.31
N LYS A 213 -4.38 -1.70 -22.20
CA LYS A 213 -5.70 -2.35 -22.23
C LYS A 213 -6.78 -1.55 -22.95
N ASN A 214 -6.61 -0.24 -23.06
CA ASN A 214 -7.54 0.60 -23.82
C ASN A 214 -7.23 0.54 -25.32
N ARG A 215 -5.94 0.45 -25.70
CA ARG A 215 -5.52 0.30 -27.10
C ARG A 215 -5.93 -1.05 -27.69
N ASP A 216 -5.73 -2.14 -26.95
CA ASP A 216 -6.17 -3.50 -27.34
C ASP A 216 -7.69 -3.58 -27.61
N LYS A 217 -8.48 -2.68 -27.00
CA LYS A 217 -9.94 -2.58 -27.26
C LYS A 217 -10.26 -1.77 -28.51
N GLN A 218 -9.50 -0.71 -28.80
CA GLN A 218 -9.73 0.15 -29.98
C GLN A 218 -9.33 -0.55 -31.28
N GLU A 219 -8.26 -1.34 -31.26
CA GLU A 219 -7.79 -2.10 -32.43
C GLU A 219 -8.71 -3.27 -32.80
N ARG A 220 -9.48 -3.81 -31.84
CA ARG A 220 -10.47 -4.88 -32.09
C ARG A 220 -11.84 -4.38 -32.57
N GLN A 221 -12.06 -3.06 -32.60
CA GLN A 221 -13.30 -2.42 -33.04
C GLN A 221 -13.16 -1.74 -34.42
N ARG A 222 -11.98 -1.85 -35.05
CA ARG A 222 -11.72 -1.46 -36.43
C ARG A 222 -11.60 -2.72 -37.28
#